data_AF-A0A9E3BNN4-F1
#
_entry.id   AF-A0A9E3BNN4-F1
#
_cell.length_a   1.000
_cell.length_b   1.000
_cell.length_c   1.000
_cell.angle_alpha   90.00
_cell.angle_beta   90.00
_cell.angle_gamma   90.00
#
_symmetry.space_group_name_H-M   'P 1'
#
loop_
_entity.id
_entity.type
_entity.pdbx_description
1 polymer ?
#
loop_
_entity_poly.entity_id
_entity_poly.type
_entity_poly.pdbx_seq_one_letter_code
_entity_poly.pdbx_strand_id
1 'polypeptide(L)'
;MRAIRRDVVILPDGDGGAEVDELLRVHNARGVTLVSDGQPTWEFRLPEGAGAFEVGEGEISGDAVMRKGDRVLVTGSLTPGSHELFIRYRIPRDARRTAFPLTAGTDSMNVLVRQPSAKATVAGFAEPRPVEADGEKFLRYSGARLGARREVVVEWDRPMSSPVDPRIAAVVAMGLVLAGGAGLAARRGSRSATS
;
A
#
# COMPACT_ATOMS: atom_id res chain seq x y z
N MET A 1 -15.70 -2.01 8.39
CA MET A 1 -14.55 -1.27 7.84
C MET A 1 -14.32 -1.70 6.41
N ARG A 2 -13.87 -0.79 5.54
CA ARG A 2 -13.36 -1.13 4.20
C ARG A 2 -12.04 -0.41 3.95
N ALA A 3 -11.14 -1.03 3.19
CA ALA A 3 -10.05 -0.28 2.59
C ALA A 3 -10.60 0.41 1.34
N ILE A 4 -10.31 1.68 1.15
CA ILE A 4 -10.71 2.41 -0.08
C ILE A 4 -9.52 2.58 -1.02
N ARG A 5 -8.31 2.64 -0.47
CA ARG A 5 -7.08 2.73 -1.25
C ARG A 5 -5.96 2.01 -0.54
N ARG A 6 -5.12 1.32 -1.31
CA ARG A 6 -3.88 0.69 -0.84
C ARG A 6 -2.78 0.98 -1.83
N ASP A 7 -1.77 1.73 -1.45
CA ASP A 7 -0.61 1.96 -2.31
C ASP A 7 0.60 1.27 -1.69
N VAL A 8 1.24 0.40 -2.47
CA VAL A 8 2.42 -0.36 -2.08
C VAL A 8 3.58 0.12 -2.94
N VAL A 9 4.62 0.64 -2.32
CA VAL A 9 5.84 1.07 -2.99
C VAL A 9 6.95 0.11 -2.61
N ILE A 10 7.43 -0.65 -3.58
CA ILE A 10 8.49 -1.63 -3.44
C ILE A 10 9.80 -0.96 -3.87
N LEU A 11 10.77 -0.96 -2.95
CA LEU A 11 12.11 -0.42 -3.11
C LEU A 11 13.11 -1.59 -3.04
N PRO A 12 13.39 -2.27 -4.18
CA PRO A 12 14.38 -3.34 -4.21
C PRO A 12 15.73 -2.84 -3.73
N ASP A 13 16.41 -3.64 -2.91
CA ASP A 13 17.77 -3.37 -2.47
C ASP A 13 18.80 -4.10 -3.36
N GLY A 14 20.08 -3.83 -3.15
CA GLY A 14 21.17 -4.52 -3.85
C GLY A 14 21.40 -5.96 -3.41
N ASP A 15 20.67 -6.40 -2.39
CA ASP A 15 20.99 -7.54 -1.53
C ASP A 15 19.99 -8.70 -1.69
N GLY A 16 19.06 -8.59 -2.66
CA GLY A 16 18.07 -9.61 -2.97
C GLY A 16 16.68 -9.36 -2.37
N GLY A 17 16.54 -8.36 -1.49
CA GLY A 17 15.31 -8.02 -0.77
C GLY A 17 14.68 -6.72 -1.24
N ALA A 18 13.70 -6.24 -0.49
CA ALA A 18 13.15 -4.89 -0.71
C ALA A 18 12.61 -4.30 0.59
N GLU A 19 12.73 -2.99 0.70
CA GLU A 19 11.88 -2.19 1.59
C GLU A 19 10.53 -1.96 0.91
N VAL A 20 9.47 -1.93 1.72
CA VAL A 20 8.11 -1.66 1.27
C VAL A 20 7.54 -0.54 2.11
N ASP A 21 7.20 0.56 1.45
CA ASP A 21 6.40 1.64 2.01
C ASP A 21 4.94 1.44 1.57
N GLU A 22 4.01 1.41 2.52
CA GLU A 22 2.61 1.11 2.25
C GLU A 22 1.66 2.12 2.90
N LEU A 23 0.83 2.77 2.08
CA LEU A 23 -0.28 3.59 2.55
C LEU A 23 -1.58 2.79 2.44
N LEU A 24 -2.27 2.64 3.57
CA LEU A 24 -3.64 2.15 3.60
C LEU A 24 -4.58 3.30 3.97
N ARG A 25 -5.54 3.58 3.09
CA ARG A 25 -6.67 4.45 3.39
C ARG A 25 -7.88 3.60 3.69
N VAL A 26 -8.32 3.64 4.94
CA VAL A 26 -9.49 2.90 5.42
C VAL A 26 -10.67 3.82 5.61
N HIS A 27 -11.89 3.27 5.60
CA HIS A 27 -13.11 4.08 5.70
C HIS A 27 -14.13 3.46 6.66
N ASN A 28 -14.44 4.21 7.72
CA ASN A 28 -15.53 3.93 8.63
C ASN A 28 -16.83 4.45 8.02
N ALA A 29 -17.57 3.56 7.36
CA ALA A 29 -18.88 3.86 6.79
C ALA A 29 -20.00 3.95 7.85
N ARG A 30 -19.71 3.68 9.13
CA ARG A 30 -20.71 3.80 10.19
C ARG A 30 -20.86 5.28 10.57
N GLY A 31 -22.07 5.70 10.93
CA GLY A 31 -22.33 7.04 11.47
C GLY A 31 -21.84 7.23 12.91
N VAL A 32 -21.01 6.31 13.44
CA VAL A 32 -20.52 6.31 14.81
C VAL A 32 -19.03 5.96 14.85
N THR A 33 -18.34 6.49 15.86
CA THR A 33 -16.93 6.14 16.15
C THR A 33 -16.82 4.68 16.55
N LEU A 34 -15.89 3.96 15.93
CA LEU A 34 -15.48 2.64 16.38
C LEU A 34 -14.47 2.80 17.51
N VAL A 35 -14.69 2.12 18.63
CA VAL A 35 -13.79 2.09 19.78
C VAL A 35 -13.46 0.63 20.06
N SER A 36 -12.20 0.35 20.42
CA SER A 36 -11.78 -1.00 20.81
C SER A 36 -12.38 -1.38 22.16
N ASP A 37 -12.96 -2.57 22.24
CA ASP A 37 -13.47 -3.22 23.46
C ASP A 37 -12.58 -4.41 23.88
N GLY A 38 -11.33 -4.42 23.43
CA GLY A 38 -10.41 -5.57 23.51
C GLY A 38 -10.27 -6.32 22.19
N GLN A 39 -11.12 -6.03 21.20
CA GLN A 39 -10.95 -6.45 19.80
C GLN A 39 -10.43 -5.30 18.93
N PRO A 40 -9.63 -5.58 17.88
CA PRO A 40 -9.16 -4.55 16.97
C PRO A 40 -10.34 -3.90 16.24
N THR A 41 -10.33 -2.56 16.14
CA THR A 41 -11.31 -1.80 15.34
C THR A 41 -11.13 -2.05 13.84
N TRP A 42 -9.91 -2.41 13.44
CA TRP A 42 -9.57 -2.87 12.10
C TRP A 42 -8.30 -3.72 12.11
N GLU A 43 -8.18 -4.63 11.14
CA GLU A 43 -6.97 -5.45 10.94
C GLU A 43 -6.65 -5.62 9.46
N PHE A 44 -5.36 -5.78 9.17
CA PHE A 44 -4.88 -6.26 7.87
C PHE A 44 -3.70 -7.22 8.04
N ARG A 45 -3.31 -7.89 6.95
CA ARG A 45 -2.19 -8.84 6.94
C ARG A 45 -1.05 -8.33 6.07
N LEU A 46 0.16 -8.47 6.58
CA LEU A 46 1.41 -8.27 5.87
C LEU A 46 1.70 -9.46 4.95
N PRO A 47 2.54 -9.29 3.92
CA PRO A 47 3.11 -10.41 3.18
C PRO A 47 3.83 -11.40 4.09
N GLU A 48 3.86 -12.66 3.67
CA GLU A 48 4.62 -13.71 4.37
C GLU A 48 6.10 -13.34 4.46
N GLY A 49 6.70 -13.58 5.62
CA GLY A 49 8.11 -13.27 5.88
C GLY A 49 8.43 -11.78 6.05
N ALA A 50 7.44 -10.89 6.05
CA ALA A 50 7.66 -9.46 6.28
C ALA A 50 8.38 -9.21 7.62
N GLY A 51 9.50 -8.50 7.59
CA GLY A 51 10.32 -8.12 8.75
C GLY A 51 10.38 -6.60 8.96
N ALA A 52 11.09 -6.15 9.99
CA ALA A 52 11.39 -4.74 10.25
C ALA A 52 10.15 -3.82 10.11
N PHE A 53 9.04 -4.19 10.76
CA PHE A 53 7.79 -3.44 10.66
C PHE A 53 7.85 -2.17 11.50
N GLU A 54 7.51 -1.05 10.87
CA GLU A 54 7.45 0.26 11.48
C GLU A 54 6.17 0.97 11.04
N VAL A 55 5.64 1.82 11.91
CA VAL A 55 4.50 2.70 11.61
C VAL A 55 5.05 4.11 11.50
N GLY A 56 4.83 4.77 10.37
CA GLY A 56 5.23 6.16 10.21
C GLY A 56 4.10 7.12 10.55
N GLU A 57 4.31 8.39 10.23
CA GLU A 57 3.34 9.44 10.51
C GLU A 57 2.09 9.30 9.63
N GLY A 58 0.92 9.34 10.25
CA GLY A 58 -0.39 9.24 9.60
C GLY A 58 -1.51 9.67 10.54
N GLU A 59 -2.76 9.61 10.07
CA GLU A 59 -3.92 9.95 10.90
C GLU A 59 -4.17 8.89 11.98
N ILE A 60 -3.81 7.63 11.70
CA ILE A 60 -3.78 6.56 12.68
C ILE A 60 -2.40 6.57 13.36
N SER A 61 -2.38 6.95 14.63
CA SER A 61 -1.15 7.00 15.44
C SER A 61 -0.53 5.62 15.65
N GLY A 62 0.81 5.57 15.71
CA GLY A 62 1.57 4.33 15.87
C GLY A 62 1.32 3.60 17.19
N ASP A 63 0.98 4.32 18.26
CA ASP A 63 0.60 3.73 19.56
C ASP A 63 -0.73 2.96 19.51
N ALA A 64 -1.57 3.25 18.52
CA ALA A 64 -2.83 2.57 18.24
C ALA A 64 -2.66 1.35 17.31
N VAL A 65 -1.44 1.02 16.91
CA VAL A 65 -1.13 -0.04 15.94
C VAL A 65 -0.21 -1.08 16.58
N MET A 66 -0.61 -2.34 16.51
CA MET A 66 0.16 -3.46 17.05
C MET A 66 0.33 -4.55 16.01
N ARG A 67 1.54 -5.06 15.87
CA ARG A 67 1.83 -6.24 15.05
C ARG A 67 1.79 -7.52 15.88
N LYS A 68 1.07 -8.54 15.39
CA LYS A 68 1.07 -9.91 15.93
C LYS A 68 1.29 -10.91 14.79
N GLY A 69 2.53 -11.38 14.62
CA GLY A 69 2.90 -12.26 13.52
C GLY A 69 2.81 -11.54 12.17
N ASP A 70 1.96 -12.05 11.27
CA ASP A 70 1.62 -11.44 9.97
C ASP A 70 0.47 -10.43 10.07
N ARG A 71 -0.20 -10.34 11.23
CA ARG A 71 -1.34 -9.43 11.42
C ARG A 71 -0.89 -8.08 11.96
N VAL A 72 -1.50 -7.03 11.43
CA VAL A 72 -1.42 -5.68 11.98
C VAL A 72 -2.81 -5.29 12.45
N LEU A 73 -2.87 -4.93 13.73
CA LEU A 73 -4.10 -4.67 14.47
C LEU A 73 -4.15 -3.19 14.80
N VAL A 74 -5.26 -2.54 14.46
CA VAL A 74 -5.57 -1.18 14.91
C VAL A 74 -6.51 -1.27 16.09
N THR A 75 -6.09 -0.76 17.24
CA THR A 75 -6.85 -0.76 18.49
C THR A 75 -7.31 0.65 18.91
N GLY A 76 -6.87 1.68 18.20
CA GLY A 76 -7.33 3.05 18.40
C GLY A 76 -8.78 3.28 17.95
N SER A 77 -9.31 4.41 18.38
CA SER A 77 -10.65 4.86 17.96
C SER A 77 -10.64 5.33 16.51
N LEU A 78 -11.62 4.92 15.72
CA LEU A 78 -11.78 5.33 14.32
C LEU A 78 -13.12 6.05 14.15
N THR A 79 -13.07 7.37 14.01
CA THR A 79 -14.28 8.19 13.77
C THR A 79 -14.89 7.88 12.40
N PRO A 80 -16.16 8.26 12.16
CA PRO A 80 -16.75 8.18 10.82
C PRO A 80 -15.88 8.89 9.78
N GLY A 81 -15.77 8.31 8.59
CA GLY A 81 -14.94 8.87 7.51
C GLY A 81 -13.68 8.06 7.22
N SER A 82 -12.72 8.69 6.54
CA SER A 82 -11.51 8.03 6.07
C SER A 82 -10.32 8.33 6.95
N HIS A 83 -9.47 7.32 7.13
CA HIS A 83 -8.26 7.38 7.95
C HIS A 83 -7.08 6.80 7.20
N GLU A 84 -5.93 7.46 7.27
CA GLU A 84 -4.69 7.01 6.64
C GLU A 84 -3.73 6.37 7.65
N LEU A 85 -3.24 5.18 7.29
CA LEU A 85 -2.18 4.46 7.98
C LEU A 85 -1.00 4.31 7.03
N PHE A 86 0.16 4.78 7.46
CA PHE A 86 1.42 4.57 6.77
C PHE A 86 2.30 3.57 7.52
N ILE A 87 2.74 2.54 6.84
CA ILE A 87 3.62 1.50 7.40
C ILE A 87 4.82 1.29 6.49
N ARG A 88 5.90 0.82 7.11
CA ARG A 88 7.09 0.34 6.43
C ARG A 88 7.42 -1.07 6.90
N TYR A 89 7.90 -1.91 6.00
CA TYR A 89 8.42 -3.22 6.33
C TYR A 89 9.41 -3.70 5.27
N ARG A 90 10.08 -4.81 5.54
CA ARG A 90 11.01 -5.44 4.59
C ARG A 90 10.48 -6.79 4.15
N ILE A 91 10.56 -7.09 2.87
CA ILE A 91 10.28 -8.43 2.35
C ILE A 91 11.59 -9.24 2.24
N PRO A 92 11.54 -10.58 2.39
CA PRO A 92 12.73 -11.42 2.43
C PRO A 92 13.60 -11.31 1.17
N ARG A 93 14.89 -11.59 1.35
CA ARG A 93 15.83 -11.80 0.24
C ARG A 93 15.36 -12.97 -0.63
N ASP A 94 15.63 -12.89 -1.93
CA ASP A 94 15.36 -13.93 -2.92
C ASP A 94 13.86 -14.25 -3.13
N ALA A 95 12.96 -13.41 -2.61
CA ALA A 95 11.54 -13.54 -2.88
C ALA A 95 11.27 -13.30 -4.38
N ARG A 96 10.99 -14.40 -5.09
CA ARG A 96 10.51 -14.37 -6.49
C ARG A 96 8.99 -14.20 -6.60
N ARG A 97 8.30 -14.28 -5.47
CA ARG A 97 6.86 -14.13 -5.35
C ARG A 97 6.52 -13.51 -4.01
N THR A 98 5.65 -12.51 -4.00
CA THR A 98 5.17 -11.83 -2.79
C THR A 98 3.68 -11.62 -2.94
N ALA A 99 2.94 -12.18 -1.99
CA ALA A 99 1.50 -12.04 -1.91
C ALA A 99 1.15 -10.93 -0.91
N PHE A 100 0.36 -9.96 -1.34
CA PHE A 100 -0.20 -8.89 -0.51
C PHE A 100 -1.65 -9.26 -0.17
N PRO A 101 -1.96 -9.75 1.05
CA PRO A 101 -3.30 -10.22 1.38
C PRO A 101 -4.29 -9.06 1.51
N LEU A 102 -5.48 -9.20 0.93
CA LEU A 102 -6.57 -8.25 1.07
C LEU A 102 -7.55 -8.71 2.14
N THR A 103 -7.31 -8.34 3.40
CA THR A 103 -8.20 -8.71 4.53
C THR A 103 -9.60 -8.13 4.37
N ALA A 104 -9.70 -6.92 3.81
CA ALA A 104 -10.94 -6.30 3.37
C ALA A 104 -10.91 -6.06 1.85
N GLY A 105 -12.08 -5.83 1.25
CA GLY A 105 -12.13 -5.35 -0.13
C GLY A 105 -11.53 -3.94 -0.22
N THR A 106 -10.89 -3.66 -1.35
CA THR A 106 -10.20 -2.41 -1.66
C THR A 106 -10.70 -1.83 -2.99
N ASP A 107 -11.16 -0.58 -3.00
CA ASP A 107 -11.66 0.06 -4.22
C ASP A 107 -10.55 0.27 -5.27
N SER A 108 -9.32 0.57 -4.81
CA SER A 108 -8.15 0.74 -5.68
C SER A 108 -6.85 0.31 -5.00
N MET A 109 -5.95 -0.28 -5.77
CA MET A 109 -4.60 -0.58 -5.30
C MET A 109 -3.57 -0.23 -6.37
N ASN A 110 -2.50 0.44 -5.94
CA ASN A 110 -1.31 0.61 -6.78
C ASN A 110 -0.15 -0.19 -6.20
N VAL A 111 0.61 -0.83 -7.07
CA VAL A 111 1.94 -1.36 -6.76
C VAL A 111 2.92 -0.55 -7.58
N LEU A 112 3.88 0.09 -6.92
CA LEU A 112 4.92 0.89 -7.55
C LEU A 112 6.26 0.19 -7.30
N VAL A 113 6.97 -0.13 -8.36
CA VAL A 113 8.29 -0.79 -8.26
C VAL A 113 9.35 0.18 -8.75
N ARG A 114 10.24 0.60 -7.86
CA ARG A 114 11.35 1.50 -8.20
C ARG A 114 12.24 0.89 -9.28
N GLN A 115 12.67 1.72 -10.22
CA GLN A 115 13.54 1.36 -11.32
C GLN A 115 14.96 1.90 -11.10
N PRO A 116 16.00 1.19 -11.59
CA PRO A 116 15.93 -0.09 -12.29
C PRO A 116 15.71 -1.30 -11.34
N SER A 117 14.96 -2.30 -11.80
CA SER A 117 14.71 -3.55 -11.05
C SER A 117 14.68 -4.79 -11.95
N ALA A 118 14.58 -5.98 -11.33
CA ALA A 118 14.05 -7.17 -12.02
C ALA A 118 12.65 -6.90 -12.58
N LYS A 119 12.26 -7.60 -13.66
CA LYS A 119 10.95 -7.40 -14.28
C LYS A 119 9.89 -8.02 -13.36
N ALA A 120 8.97 -7.18 -12.90
CA ALA A 120 7.83 -7.61 -12.11
C ALA A 120 6.59 -7.81 -12.99
N THR A 121 5.72 -8.71 -12.57
CA THR A 121 4.34 -8.84 -13.06
C THR A 121 3.41 -8.86 -11.85
N VAL A 122 2.20 -8.32 -12.01
CA VAL A 122 1.21 -8.25 -10.94
C VAL A 122 -0.08 -8.92 -11.41
N ALA A 123 -0.44 -10.03 -10.77
CA ALA A 123 -1.56 -10.84 -11.20
C ALA A 123 -2.89 -10.05 -11.18
N GLY A 124 -3.60 -10.04 -12.30
CA GLY A 124 -4.89 -9.35 -12.45
C GLY A 124 -4.80 -7.83 -12.57
N PHE A 125 -3.61 -7.25 -12.72
CA PHE A 125 -3.42 -5.82 -12.95
C PHE A 125 -3.14 -5.58 -14.44
N ALA A 126 -3.42 -4.37 -14.92
CA ALA A 126 -3.09 -3.95 -16.28
C ALA A 126 -1.56 -3.79 -16.45
N GLU A 127 -1.12 -3.59 -17.70
CA GLU A 127 0.28 -3.28 -17.99
C GLU A 127 0.79 -2.08 -17.18
N PRO A 128 2.03 -2.14 -16.66
CA PRO A 128 2.57 -1.07 -15.84
C PRO A 128 2.78 0.20 -16.65
N ARG A 129 2.55 1.34 -16.01
CA ARG A 129 2.88 2.65 -16.58
C ARG A 129 4.11 3.23 -15.90
N PRO A 130 5.08 3.76 -16.66
CA PRO A 130 6.18 4.55 -16.08
C PRO A 130 5.62 5.77 -15.35
N VAL A 131 6.16 6.06 -14.17
CA VAL A 131 5.88 7.27 -13.40
C VAL A 131 7.19 7.77 -12.82
N GLU A 132 7.35 9.08 -12.77
CA GLU A 132 8.47 9.75 -12.11
C GLU A 132 7.92 10.58 -10.95
N ALA A 133 8.59 10.53 -9.80
CA ALA A 133 8.30 11.38 -8.65
C ALA A 133 9.58 11.57 -7.83
N ASP A 134 9.79 12.80 -7.36
CA ASP A 134 10.94 13.14 -6.52
C ASP A 134 12.30 12.73 -7.14
N GLY A 135 12.40 12.79 -8.48
CA GLY A 135 13.59 12.39 -9.25
C GLY A 135 13.77 10.87 -9.41
N GLU A 136 12.86 10.08 -8.85
CA GLU A 136 12.86 8.63 -8.85
C GLU A 136 11.91 8.06 -9.89
N LYS A 137 12.30 6.96 -10.53
CA LYS A 137 11.52 6.30 -11.58
C LYS A 137 10.84 5.05 -11.06
N PHE A 138 9.58 4.86 -11.40
CA PHE A 138 8.77 3.72 -10.98
C PHE A 138 8.01 3.13 -12.15
N LEU A 139 7.73 1.82 -12.05
CA LEU A 139 6.66 1.17 -12.80
C LEU A 139 5.44 1.04 -11.89
N ARG A 140 4.33 1.67 -12.27
CA ARG A 140 3.06 1.61 -11.54
C ARG A 140 2.10 0.61 -12.18
N TYR A 141 1.78 -0.42 -11.41
CA TYR A 141 0.71 -1.37 -11.67
C TYR A 141 -0.54 -0.91 -10.93
N SER A 142 -1.70 -0.87 -11.60
CA SER A 142 -2.95 -0.41 -10.99
C SER A 142 -4.05 -1.46 -11.10
N GLY A 143 -4.70 -1.74 -9.97
CA GLY A 143 -5.86 -2.60 -9.85
C GLY A 143 -7.05 -1.84 -9.25
N ALA A 144 -8.26 -2.24 -9.62
CA ALA A 144 -9.50 -1.61 -9.15
C ALA A 144 -10.53 -2.66 -8.76
N ARG A 145 -11.41 -2.31 -7.81
CA ARG A 145 -12.51 -3.16 -7.31
C ARG A 145 -12.00 -4.55 -6.88
N LEU A 146 -11.02 -4.55 -6.01
CA LEU A 146 -10.41 -5.76 -5.48
C LEU A 146 -11.22 -6.25 -4.27
N GLY A 147 -12.03 -7.29 -4.43
CA GLY A 147 -12.80 -7.91 -3.36
C GLY A 147 -11.94 -8.52 -2.23
N ALA A 148 -12.57 -8.75 -1.08
CA ALA A 148 -11.90 -9.27 0.11
C ALA A 148 -11.39 -10.71 -0.04
N ARG A 149 -10.52 -11.14 0.87
CA ARG A 149 -10.00 -12.51 1.03
C ARG A 149 -9.24 -13.05 -0.20
N ARG A 150 -8.72 -12.15 -1.02
CA ARG A 150 -7.80 -12.48 -2.13
C ARG A 150 -6.40 -12.00 -1.80
N GLU A 151 -5.45 -12.36 -2.65
CA GLU A 151 -4.07 -11.86 -2.61
C GLU A 151 -3.77 -11.12 -3.92
N VAL A 152 -3.06 -10.00 -3.82
CA VAL A 152 -2.40 -9.40 -4.98
C VAL A 152 -0.99 -9.96 -5.02
N VAL A 153 -0.66 -10.68 -6.08
CA VAL A 153 0.61 -11.39 -6.21
C VAL A 153 1.52 -10.61 -7.14
N VAL A 154 2.70 -10.28 -6.65
CA VAL A 154 3.81 -9.75 -7.44
C VAL A 154 4.80 -10.89 -7.68
N GLU A 155 5.17 -11.10 -8.94
CA GLU A 155 6.15 -12.11 -9.36
C GLU A 155 7.30 -11.46 -10.10
N TRP A 156 8.52 -11.90 -9.84
CA TRP A 156 9.73 -11.38 -10.46
C TRP A 156 10.41 -12.45 -11.32
N ASP A 157 10.88 -12.06 -12.50
CA ASP A 157 11.58 -12.95 -13.44
C ASP A 157 12.93 -13.46 -12.88
N ARG A 158 13.55 -12.66 -12.02
CA ARG A 158 14.79 -12.96 -11.27
C ARG A 158 14.69 -12.34 -9.87
N PRO A 159 15.57 -12.71 -8.92
CA PRO A 159 15.57 -12.09 -7.60
C PRO A 159 15.58 -10.58 -7.69
N MET A 160 14.88 -9.92 -6.76
CA MET A 160 14.84 -8.47 -6.68
C MET A 160 16.27 -7.96 -6.50
N SER A 161 16.74 -7.18 -7.46
CA SER A 161 18.04 -6.53 -7.38
C SER A 161 17.88 -5.10 -7.89
N SER A 162 18.30 -4.13 -7.10
CA SER A 162 18.56 -2.78 -7.59
C SER A 162 20.07 -2.52 -7.61
N PRO A 163 20.63 -2.01 -8.72
CA PRO A 163 22.00 -1.50 -8.74
C PRO A 163 22.18 -0.22 -7.89
N VAL A 164 21.14 0.33 -7.27
CA VAL A 164 21.20 1.55 -6.46
C VAL A 164 21.30 1.21 -4.97
N ASP A 165 22.21 1.88 -4.25
CA ASP A 165 22.43 1.71 -2.81
C ASP A 165 21.13 1.98 -2.01
N PRO A 166 20.62 1.01 -1.23
CA PRO A 166 19.40 1.18 -0.45
C PRO A 166 19.48 2.30 0.60
N ARG A 167 20.68 2.71 1.04
CA ARG A 167 20.87 3.83 1.98
C ARG A 167 20.55 5.20 1.37
N ILE A 168 20.59 5.30 0.04
CA ILE A 168 20.26 6.53 -0.70
C ILE A 168 18.76 6.63 -0.97
N ALA A 169 18.01 5.52 -0.85
CA ALA A 169 16.57 5.45 -1.17
C ALA A 169 15.63 6.08 -0.12
N ALA A 170 16.16 6.78 0.89
CA ALA A 170 15.40 7.16 2.08
C ALA A 170 14.53 8.43 1.95
N VAL A 171 14.39 9.04 0.78
CA VAL A 171 13.65 10.30 0.66
C VAL A 171 12.54 10.19 -0.39
N VAL A 172 11.35 9.87 0.15
CA VAL A 172 10.01 10.20 -0.36
C VAL A 172 9.48 9.32 -1.51
N ALA A 173 8.80 8.23 -1.12
CA ALA A 173 7.71 7.66 -1.91
C ALA A 173 6.34 8.34 -1.63
N MET A 174 6.29 9.32 -0.72
CA MET A 174 5.07 9.97 -0.24
C MET A 174 4.37 10.80 -1.33
N GLY A 175 5.12 11.39 -2.27
CA GLY A 175 4.56 12.22 -3.35
C GLY A 175 3.64 11.44 -4.31
N LEU A 176 3.95 10.17 -4.58
CA LEU A 176 3.15 9.28 -5.44
C LEU A 176 1.81 8.90 -4.81
N VAL A 177 1.81 8.77 -3.49
CA VAL A 177 0.65 8.42 -2.68
C VAL A 177 -0.39 9.56 -2.69
N LEU A 178 0.03 10.82 -2.68
CA LEU A 178 -0.89 11.96 -2.67
C LEU A 178 -1.40 12.35 -4.07
N ALA A 179 -0.54 12.32 -5.10
CA ALA A 179 -0.91 12.77 -6.45
C ALA A 179 -1.93 11.85 -7.17
N GLY A 180 -1.97 10.56 -6.82
CA GLY A 180 -2.88 9.58 -7.45
C GLY A 180 -4.37 9.75 -7.09
N GLY A 181 -4.70 10.47 -6.03
CA GLY A 181 -6.08 10.64 -5.54
C GLY A 181 -6.87 11.77 -6.22
N ALA A 182 -6.19 12.81 -6.70
CA ALA A 182 -6.86 14.00 -7.24
C ALA A 182 -7.46 13.79 -8.64
N GLY A 183 -6.87 12.92 -9.45
CA GLY A 183 -7.23 12.77 -10.87
C GLY A 183 -8.58 12.10 -11.17
N LEU A 184 -9.20 11.42 -10.19
CA LEU A 184 -10.48 10.71 -10.38
C LEU A 184 -11.68 11.44 -9.76
N ALA A 185 -11.47 12.38 -8.84
CA ALA A 185 -12.55 13.18 -8.25
C ALA A 185 -12.99 14.34 -9.18
N ALA A 186 -12.09 14.87 -10.01
CA ALA A 186 -12.36 16.04 -10.85
C ALA A 186 -13.25 15.75 -12.09
N ARG A 187 -13.56 14.50 -12.41
CA ARG A 187 -14.34 14.15 -13.63
C ARG A 187 -15.82 13.81 -13.41
N ARG A 188 -16.34 13.92 -12.18
CA ARG A 188 -17.77 13.64 -11.88
C ARG A 188 -18.63 14.85 -11.55
N GLY A 189 -18.08 16.07 -11.62
CA GLY A 189 -18.81 17.30 -11.32
C GLY A 189 -18.88 18.26 -12.51
N SER A 190 -19.42 17.84 -13.66
CA SER A 190 -19.85 18.75 -14.74
C SER A 190 -20.70 18.00 -15.75
N ARG A 191 -21.98 17.74 -15.40
CA ARG A 191 -23.08 17.50 -16.35
C ARG A 191 -24.43 17.46 -15.61
N SER A 192 -24.83 18.61 -15.07
CA SER A 192 -26.23 18.94 -14.76
C SER A 192 -26.38 20.46 -14.70
N ALA A 193 -26.75 21.11 -15.80
CA ALA A 193 -27.56 22.35 -15.85
C ALA A 193 -27.53 22.98 -17.25
N THR A 194 -28.64 22.82 -17.97
CA THR A 194 -29.25 23.64 -19.04
C THR A 194 -30.03 22.67 -19.93
N SER A 195 -31.27 22.91 -20.35
CA SER A 195 -32.37 23.80 -19.97
C SER A 195 -33.62 23.10 -20.51
#